data_AF-A0A3N7H9L2-F1
#
_entry.id   AF-A0A3N7H9L2-F1
#
_cell.length_a   1.000
_cell.length_b   1.000
_cell.length_c   1.000
_cell.angle_alpha   90.00
_cell.angle_beta   90.00
_cell.angle_gamma   90.00
#
_symmetry.space_group_name_H-M   'P 1'
#
loop_
_entity.id
_entity.type
_entity.pdbx_description
1 polymer ?
#
loop_
_entity_poly.entity_id
_entity_poly.type
_entity_poly.pdbx_seq_one_letter_code
_entity_poly.pdbx_strand_id
1 'polypeptide(L)'
;MPAWVGLIVQSCGSGNATTAQERVVHDTLSIFDDPGFRNGLALSGTNTSDQQSGKYLFPFGEHPQPVRWRIAEWGSRYPLSSEKTVLPGGEIVYENRGKTLGLSKKDDVVSVRMEVMAEHEYDKPREEGTYWPHLLLEQAFQTPTRLSEIEALLVQLDAKLLFSELKMPESAFNKGLHSAQFQVFITLQDGNPESPGQGDFLWFGFPLYDYRYRDVPAYMAEDIGKDDASGKYIYMLSSKEVIDRSMHDKQWVSVRRNILDDLTASFKKAQEKGYLKNSSLADMYVTSLNIGWENTATINSGVLFRNLDIQKVVKVY
;
A
#
# COMPACT_ATOMS: atom_id res chain seq x y z
N MET A 1 63.04 -43.81 -28.96
CA MET A 1 61.59 -43.98 -29.22
C MET A 1 60.97 -42.60 -29.42
N PRO A 2 59.97 -42.48 -30.31
CA PRO A 2 59.76 -41.41 -31.31
C PRO A 2 58.82 -40.28 -30.77
N ALA A 3 58.34 -39.25 -31.47
CA ALA A 3 58.69 -38.38 -32.61
C ALA A 3 57.50 -37.37 -32.79
N TRP A 4 57.59 -36.43 -33.74
CA TRP A 4 56.50 -35.57 -34.33
C TRP A 4 55.99 -34.39 -33.45
N VAL A 5 56.00 -33.10 -33.84
CA VAL A 5 55.60 -32.31 -35.05
C VAL A 5 54.07 -32.14 -35.23
N GLY A 6 53.61 -30.87 -35.27
CA GLY A 6 52.34 -30.41 -35.90
C GLY A 6 51.42 -29.59 -34.96
N LEU A 7 51.39 -28.25 -34.94
CA LEU A 7 50.74 -27.24 -35.83
C LEU A 7 49.18 -27.13 -35.76
N ILE A 8 48.72 -25.95 -35.28
CA ILE A 8 47.52 -25.11 -35.60
C ILE A 8 46.10 -25.68 -35.36
N VAL A 9 45.21 -24.92 -34.69
CA VAL A 9 43.98 -24.25 -35.23
C VAL A 9 43.34 -23.32 -34.18
N GLN A 10 42.96 -22.12 -34.64
CA GLN A 10 42.19 -21.06 -33.96
C GLN A 10 40.78 -21.49 -33.51
N SER A 11 40.24 -20.85 -32.48
CA SER A 11 38.82 -20.51 -32.45
C SER A 11 38.58 -19.26 -31.60
N CYS A 12 37.95 -18.26 -32.22
CA CYS A 12 37.50 -17.02 -31.59
C CYS A 12 36.37 -17.30 -30.60
N GLY A 13 36.51 -16.82 -29.37
CA GLY A 13 35.43 -16.69 -28.40
C GLY A 13 35.20 -15.21 -28.10
N SER A 14 34.17 -14.63 -28.71
CA SER A 14 33.66 -13.29 -28.47
C SER A 14 33.36 -13.07 -26.98
N GLY A 15 34.13 -12.18 -26.34
CA GLY A 15 33.81 -11.67 -25.01
C GLY A 15 32.58 -10.78 -25.08
N ASN A 16 31.48 -11.24 -24.48
CA ASN A 16 30.24 -10.48 -24.33
C ASN A 16 30.52 -9.19 -23.56
N ALA A 17 30.37 -8.06 -24.24
CA ALA A 17 30.21 -6.75 -23.63
C ALA A 17 28.95 -6.80 -22.76
N THR A 18 29.14 -6.82 -21.45
CA THR A 18 28.05 -6.59 -20.50
C THR A 18 27.79 -5.09 -20.52
N THR A 19 26.84 -4.64 -21.33
CA THR A 19 26.29 -3.29 -21.24
C THR A 19 25.67 -3.14 -19.86
N ALA A 20 26.37 -2.44 -18.96
CA ALA A 20 25.75 -1.83 -17.80
C ALA A 20 24.66 -0.90 -18.35
N GLN A 21 23.40 -1.24 -18.10
CA GLN A 21 22.28 -0.33 -18.33
C GLN A 21 22.57 0.94 -17.53
N GLU A 22 22.92 2.03 -18.22
CA GLU A 22 22.95 3.36 -17.62
C GLU A 22 21.59 3.60 -16.97
N ARG A 23 21.59 3.70 -15.64
CA ARG A 23 20.42 4.13 -14.89
C ARG A 23 20.21 5.60 -15.26
N VAL A 24 19.29 5.88 -16.17
CA VAL A 24 18.85 7.26 -16.42
C VAL A 24 18.28 7.76 -15.09
N VAL A 25 19.02 8.65 -14.43
CA VAL A 25 18.56 9.33 -13.22
C VAL A 25 17.66 10.46 -13.71
N HIS A 26 16.36 10.24 -13.67
CA HIS A 26 15.39 11.31 -13.85
C HIS A 26 15.28 12.11 -12.55
N ASP A 27 15.10 13.43 -12.65
CA ASP A 27 14.63 14.21 -11.51
C ASP A 27 13.22 13.73 -11.15
N THR A 28 13.05 13.23 -9.93
CA THR A 28 11.77 12.72 -9.43
C THR A 28 11.17 13.67 -8.40
N LEU A 29 9.84 13.71 -8.34
CA LEU A 29 9.10 14.49 -7.35
C LEU A 29 8.13 13.59 -6.60
N SER A 30 8.20 13.57 -5.27
CA SER A 30 7.19 12.89 -4.45
C SER A 30 5.81 13.51 -4.72
N ILE A 31 4.79 12.66 -4.80
CA ILE A 31 3.38 13.09 -4.88
C ILE A 31 2.74 13.20 -3.48
N PHE A 32 3.45 12.80 -2.42
CA PHE A 32 3.00 13.01 -1.05
C PHE A 32 3.20 14.46 -0.63
N ASP A 33 2.20 15.01 0.05
CA ASP A 33 2.24 16.35 0.61
C ASP A 33 3.06 16.42 1.92
N ASP A 34 3.23 15.29 2.60
CA ASP A 34 4.03 15.15 3.83
C ASP A 34 4.70 13.75 3.92
N PRO A 35 5.66 13.41 3.06
CA PRO A 35 6.28 12.08 3.03
C PRO A 35 6.98 11.69 4.36
N GLY A 36 7.29 12.67 5.21
CA GLY A 36 7.98 12.47 6.49
C GLY A 36 7.07 12.47 7.72
N PHE A 37 5.74 12.50 7.55
CA PHE A 37 4.77 12.54 8.66
C PHE A 37 5.00 13.72 9.64
N ARG A 38 5.56 14.82 9.14
CA ARG A 38 5.99 15.97 9.95
C ARG A 38 4.80 16.75 10.48
N ASN A 39 3.68 16.74 9.77
CA ASN A 39 2.51 17.54 10.10
C ASN A 39 1.57 16.84 11.08
N GLY A 40 1.84 15.58 11.43
CA GLY A 40 0.97 14.73 12.23
C GLY A 40 -0.03 13.94 11.40
N LEU A 41 -0.91 13.23 12.10
CA LEU A 41 -1.93 12.35 11.53
C LEU A 41 -3.30 12.65 12.15
N ALA A 42 -4.34 12.79 11.33
CA ALA A 42 -5.70 12.95 11.82
C ALA A 42 -6.32 11.58 12.12
N LEU A 43 -6.99 11.44 13.25
CA LEU A 43 -7.77 10.23 13.52
C LEU A 43 -9.13 10.33 12.83
N SER A 44 -9.52 9.29 12.10
CA SER A 44 -10.89 9.09 11.63
C SER A 44 -11.70 8.38 12.71
N GLY A 45 -13.03 8.33 12.56
CA GLY A 45 -13.80 7.38 13.35
C GLY A 45 -13.81 5.98 12.75
N THR A 46 -14.74 5.17 13.25
CA THR A 46 -14.78 3.73 12.99
C THR A 46 -15.78 3.34 11.91
N ASN A 47 -16.47 4.30 11.31
CA ASN A 47 -17.39 4.12 10.19
C ASN A 47 -17.58 5.46 9.46
N THR A 48 -18.17 5.42 8.26
CA THR A 48 -18.36 6.61 7.40
C THR A 48 -19.24 7.71 8.02
N SER A 49 -20.04 7.40 9.05
CA SER A 49 -20.86 8.36 9.78
C SER A 49 -20.19 9.00 11.00
N ASP A 50 -19.08 8.42 11.49
CA ASP A 50 -18.29 8.92 12.62
C ASP A 50 -17.03 9.63 12.09
N GLN A 51 -17.16 10.88 11.65
CA GLN A 51 -15.99 11.71 11.39
C GLN A 51 -15.50 12.29 12.72
N GLN A 52 -14.48 11.65 13.33
CA GLN A 52 -13.82 12.16 14.54
C GLN A 52 -12.98 13.41 14.24
N SER A 53 -13.67 14.49 13.87
CA SER A 53 -13.06 15.80 13.60
C SER A 53 -12.31 16.29 14.84
N GLY A 54 -11.11 16.84 14.62
CA GLY A 54 -10.33 17.52 15.66
C GLY A 54 -9.43 16.62 16.53
N LYS A 55 -9.30 15.32 16.24
CA LYS A 55 -8.35 14.44 16.93
C LYS A 55 -7.10 14.19 16.08
N TYR A 56 -5.93 14.42 16.66
CA TYR A 56 -4.65 14.36 15.96
C TYR A 56 -3.58 13.63 16.75
N LEU A 57 -2.66 13.01 16.02
CA LEU A 57 -1.44 12.37 16.52
C LEU A 57 -0.24 13.17 16.02
N PHE A 58 0.63 13.61 16.94
CA PHE A 58 1.83 14.38 16.63
C PHE A 58 3.08 13.62 17.08
N PRO A 59 3.52 12.59 16.31
CA PRO A 59 4.67 11.77 16.68
C PRO A 59 5.95 12.61 16.80
N PHE A 60 6.16 13.56 15.89
CA PHE A 60 7.37 14.39 15.85
C PHE A 60 7.13 15.84 16.33
N GLY A 61 6.08 16.04 17.13
CA GLY A 61 5.66 17.37 17.58
C GLY A 61 4.66 18.03 16.64
N GLU A 62 4.05 19.11 17.12
CA GLU A 62 3.15 19.92 16.30
C GLU A 62 3.91 20.68 15.22
N HIS A 63 3.24 20.93 14.11
CA HIS A 63 3.79 21.65 12.97
C HIS A 63 2.77 22.67 12.44
N PRO A 64 3.21 23.84 11.96
CA PRO A 64 2.28 24.88 11.50
C PRO A 64 1.55 24.54 10.19
N GLN A 65 2.04 23.54 9.44
CA GLN A 65 1.39 23.11 8.20
C GLN A 65 0.22 22.17 8.49
N PRO A 66 -0.84 22.17 7.67
CA PRO A 66 -1.98 21.28 7.85
C PRO A 66 -1.58 19.80 7.85
N VAL A 67 -2.25 19.01 8.69
CA VAL A 67 -2.18 17.55 8.70
C VAL A 67 -2.61 17.00 7.33
N ARG A 68 -1.79 16.11 6.76
CA ARG A 68 -2.03 15.50 5.44
C ARG A 68 -2.41 14.02 5.52
N TRP A 69 -1.88 13.34 6.53
CA TRP A 69 -2.18 11.94 6.78
C TRP A 69 -3.40 11.76 7.66
N ARG A 70 -4.09 10.65 7.45
CA ARG A 70 -5.19 10.20 8.28
C ARG A 70 -4.95 8.76 8.70
N ILE A 71 -5.37 8.42 9.92
CA ILE A 71 -5.52 7.04 10.36
C ILE A 71 -7.00 6.69 10.29
N ALA A 72 -7.35 5.71 9.48
CA ALA A 72 -8.71 5.20 9.39
C ALA A 72 -8.83 3.85 10.11
N GLU A 73 -9.86 3.76 10.96
CA GLU A 73 -10.01 2.71 11.96
C GLU A 73 -11.34 1.97 11.80
N TRP A 74 -11.79 1.82 10.55
CA TRP A 74 -13.07 1.23 10.18
C TRP A 74 -13.33 -0.09 10.92
N GLY A 75 -14.55 -0.27 11.45
CA GLY A 75 -14.97 -1.50 12.12
C GLY A 75 -14.26 -1.81 13.45
N SER A 76 -13.43 -0.91 13.98
CA SER A 76 -12.73 -1.14 15.24
C SER A 76 -13.56 -0.80 16.47
N ARG A 77 -13.35 -1.58 17.54
CA ARG A 77 -13.89 -1.35 18.88
C ARG A 77 -12.93 -0.58 19.78
N TYR A 78 -11.65 -0.49 19.41
CA TYR A 78 -10.62 0.24 20.16
C TYR A 78 -9.93 1.25 19.25
N PRO A 79 -10.60 2.37 18.93
CA PRO A 79 -9.94 3.46 18.22
C PRO A 79 -8.76 3.99 19.04
N LEU A 80 -7.71 4.41 18.35
CA LEU A 80 -6.55 5.02 18.99
C LEU A 80 -6.94 6.34 19.67
N SER A 81 -6.16 6.72 20.68
CA SER A 81 -6.24 8.04 21.32
C SER A 81 -4.96 8.83 21.03
N SER A 82 -4.95 10.10 21.38
CA SER A 82 -3.76 10.95 21.29
C SER A 82 -2.74 10.68 22.41
N GLU A 83 -3.03 9.75 23.33
CA GLU A 83 -2.09 9.33 24.36
C GLU A 83 -0.92 8.58 23.72
N LYS A 84 0.30 8.97 24.09
CA LYS A 84 1.52 8.41 23.53
C LYS A 84 2.53 8.04 24.59
N THR A 85 3.26 6.97 24.30
CA THR A 85 4.43 6.54 25.05
C THR A 85 5.67 6.72 24.18
N VAL A 86 6.79 7.13 24.79
CA VAL A 86 8.10 7.16 24.13
C VAL A 86 8.90 5.95 24.61
N LEU A 87 9.22 5.03 23.70
CA LEU A 87 9.99 3.84 24.03
C LEU A 87 11.50 4.13 24.06
N PRO A 88 12.29 3.30 24.76
CA PRO A 88 13.75 3.33 24.64
C PRO A 88 14.18 3.20 23.16
N GLY A 89 14.97 4.15 22.66
CA GLY A 89 15.33 4.24 21.24
C GLY A 89 14.54 5.30 20.45
N GLY A 90 13.57 5.98 21.08
CA GLY A 90 12.91 7.16 20.51
C GLY A 90 11.70 6.85 19.62
N GLU A 91 11.21 5.61 19.61
CA GLU A 91 9.92 5.29 18.99
C GLU A 91 8.77 5.91 19.79
N ILE A 92 7.85 6.55 19.07
CA ILE A 92 6.66 7.17 19.62
C ILE A 92 5.49 6.24 19.31
N VAL A 93 4.81 5.79 20.35
CA VAL A 93 3.79 4.74 20.25
C VAL A 93 2.45 5.26 20.75
N TYR A 94 1.43 5.10 19.92
CA TYR A 94 0.02 5.25 20.25
C TYR A 94 -0.57 3.83 20.30
N GLU A 95 -1.05 3.40 21.45
CA GLU A 95 -1.52 2.02 21.61
C GLU A 95 -2.69 1.90 22.57
N ASN A 96 -3.45 0.84 22.36
CA ASN A 96 -4.45 0.33 23.28
C ASN A 96 -4.46 -1.20 23.17
N ARG A 97 -5.41 -1.88 23.81
CA ARG A 97 -5.44 -3.34 23.76
C ARG A 97 -5.63 -3.92 22.35
N GLY A 98 -6.34 -3.22 21.45
CA GLY A 98 -6.64 -3.70 20.11
C GLY A 98 -5.59 -3.33 19.07
N LYS A 99 -4.84 -2.23 19.26
CA LYS A 99 -4.03 -1.64 18.20
C LYS A 99 -2.77 -0.96 18.71
N THR A 100 -1.76 -0.97 17.84
CA THR A 100 -0.53 -0.20 18.03
C THR A 100 -0.18 0.55 16.74
N LEU A 101 0.12 1.84 16.87
CA LEU A 101 0.76 2.67 15.86
C LEU A 101 2.06 3.24 16.44
N GLY A 102 3.19 2.75 15.94
CA GLY A 102 4.52 3.23 16.31
C GLY A 102 5.15 4.02 15.18
N LEU A 103 5.76 5.17 15.49
CA LEU A 103 6.58 5.92 14.54
C LEU A 103 7.96 6.20 15.14
N SER A 104 9.00 5.90 14.38
CA SER A 104 10.38 6.27 14.71
C SER A 104 11.02 6.96 13.53
N LYS A 105 11.94 7.88 13.82
CA LYS A 105 12.73 8.58 12.82
C LYS A 105 14.20 8.33 13.09
N LYS A 106 14.92 7.84 12.09
CA LYS A 106 16.38 7.74 12.10
C LYS A 106 16.89 8.42 10.83
N ASP A 107 17.74 9.42 11.02
CA ASP A 107 18.14 10.33 9.94
C ASP A 107 16.88 10.91 9.27
N ASP A 108 16.74 10.80 7.94
CA ASP A 108 15.54 11.23 7.21
C ASP A 108 14.55 10.09 6.90
N VAL A 109 14.77 8.90 7.46
CA VAL A 109 13.89 7.74 7.24
C VAL A 109 12.93 7.58 8.42
N VAL A 110 11.63 7.68 8.12
CA VAL A 110 10.57 7.33 9.06
C VAL A 110 10.21 5.85 8.89
N SER A 111 10.17 5.14 10.01
CA SER A 111 9.64 3.77 10.09
C SER A 111 8.33 3.79 10.85
N VAL A 112 7.33 3.08 10.31
CA VAL A 112 5.97 2.99 10.84
C VAL A 112 5.68 1.54 11.20
N ARG A 113 5.30 1.30 12.46
CA ARG A 113 4.85 0.02 12.97
C ARG A 113 3.34 0.06 13.12
N MET A 114 2.65 -0.92 12.55
CA MET A 114 1.20 -1.06 12.64
C MET A 114 0.85 -2.46 13.10
N GLU A 115 0.07 -2.56 14.18
CA GLU A 115 -0.36 -3.83 14.76
C GLU A 115 -1.85 -3.81 15.03
N VAL A 116 -2.50 -4.93 14.71
CA VAL A 116 -3.90 -5.19 15.04
C VAL A 116 -3.95 -6.48 15.85
N MET A 117 -4.34 -6.36 17.12
CA MET A 117 -4.62 -7.46 18.01
C MET A 117 -6.10 -7.85 17.88
N ALA A 118 -6.40 -8.55 16.79
CA ALA A 118 -7.77 -8.88 16.40
C ALA A 118 -8.52 -9.75 17.43
N GLU A 119 -7.80 -10.45 18.33
CA GLU A 119 -8.42 -11.17 19.46
C GLU A 119 -9.20 -10.25 20.41
N HIS A 120 -8.86 -8.96 20.46
CA HIS A 120 -9.62 -7.99 21.23
C HIS A 120 -10.77 -7.38 20.43
N GLU A 121 -10.61 -7.29 19.10
CA GLU A 121 -11.60 -6.71 18.18
C GLU A 121 -12.80 -7.64 17.95
N TYR A 122 -12.60 -8.96 17.94
CA TYR A 122 -13.65 -9.93 17.69
C TYR A 122 -14.07 -10.69 18.95
N ASP A 123 -15.37 -10.70 19.26
CA ASP A 123 -15.94 -11.59 20.29
C ASP A 123 -16.24 -13.00 19.74
N LYS A 124 -16.43 -13.10 18.42
CA LYS A 124 -16.68 -14.35 17.67
C LYS A 124 -16.09 -14.23 16.26
N PRO A 125 -15.86 -15.35 15.54
CA PRO A 125 -15.48 -15.32 14.13
C PRO A 125 -16.41 -14.42 13.31
N ARG A 126 -15.84 -13.70 12.35
CA ARG A 126 -16.59 -12.79 11.47
C ARG A 126 -17.64 -13.55 10.66
N GLU A 127 -18.76 -12.89 10.38
CA GLU A 127 -19.81 -13.36 9.47
C GLU A 127 -19.86 -12.47 8.22
N GLU A 128 -20.35 -13.01 7.10
CA GLU A 128 -20.54 -12.26 5.85
C GLU A 128 -21.36 -10.98 6.08
N GLY A 129 -21.00 -9.89 5.40
CA GLY A 129 -21.69 -8.59 5.53
C GLY A 129 -21.43 -7.81 6.82
N THR A 130 -20.63 -8.31 7.76
CA THR A 130 -20.28 -7.57 8.99
C THR A 130 -18.99 -6.74 8.83
N TYR A 131 -18.85 -5.64 9.57
CA TYR A 131 -17.61 -4.85 9.60
C TYR A 131 -16.41 -5.69 10.08
N TRP A 132 -15.21 -5.25 9.71
CA TRP A 132 -13.95 -5.79 10.19
C TRP A 132 -13.01 -4.66 10.64
N PRO A 133 -12.16 -4.88 11.65
CA PRO A 133 -11.21 -3.89 12.11
C PRO A 133 -10.17 -3.59 11.04
N HIS A 134 -10.02 -2.30 10.78
CA HIS A 134 -8.97 -1.74 9.96
C HIS A 134 -8.00 -0.94 10.82
N LEU A 135 -6.78 -0.84 10.31
CA LEU A 135 -5.83 0.19 10.69
C LEU A 135 -5.13 0.63 9.41
N LEU A 136 -5.63 1.71 8.81
CA LEU A 136 -5.16 2.25 7.54
C LEU A 136 -4.52 3.62 7.75
N LEU A 137 -3.43 3.85 7.04
CA LEU A 137 -2.84 5.15 6.85
C LEU A 137 -3.27 5.68 5.47
N GLU A 138 -3.91 6.84 5.42
CA GLU A 138 -4.51 7.41 4.21
C GLU A 138 -3.98 8.83 3.93
N GLN A 139 -3.85 9.17 2.65
CA GLN A 139 -3.59 10.54 2.21
C GLN A 139 -4.31 10.83 0.91
N ALA A 140 -5.08 11.91 0.90
CA ALA A 140 -5.59 12.52 -0.33
C ALA A 140 -4.60 13.59 -0.79
N PHE A 141 -4.15 13.51 -2.05
CA PHE A 141 -3.12 14.39 -2.57
C PHE A 141 -3.69 15.78 -2.86
N GLN A 142 -3.06 16.83 -2.35
CA GLN A 142 -3.47 18.20 -2.63
C GLN A 142 -3.20 18.60 -4.09
N THR A 143 -2.18 17.98 -4.69
CA THR A 143 -1.88 18.12 -6.12
C THR A 143 -1.97 16.75 -6.78
N PRO A 144 -3.18 16.30 -7.16
CA PRO A 144 -3.36 15.04 -7.87
C PRO A 144 -2.48 14.95 -9.12
N THR A 145 -1.98 13.76 -9.43
CA THR A 145 -1.06 13.56 -10.55
C THR A 145 -1.80 13.03 -11.77
N ARG A 146 -1.86 13.82 -12.84
CA ARG A 146 -2.47 13.43 -14.12
C ARG A 146 -1.58 12.43 -14.85
N LEU A 147 -2.15 11.30 -15.27
CA LEU A 147 -1.35 10.27 -15.96
C LEU A 147 -0.74 10.75 -17.28
N SER A 148 -1.44 11.64 -18.00
CA SER A 148 -0.98 12.15 -19.30
C SER A 148 0.21 13.11 -19.22
N GLU A 149 0.56 13.61 -18.03
CA GLU A 149 1.61 14.61 -17.80
C GLU A 149 2.93 14.00 -17.31
N ILE A 150 2.97 12.70 -17.08
CA ILE A 150 4.12 12.01 -16.48
C ILE A 150 4.68 10.92 -17.42
N GLU A 151 5.98 10.67 -17.29
CA GLU A 151 6.70 9.59 -17.99
C GLU A 151 6.76 8.32 -17.16
N ALA A 152 6.76 8.46 -15.84
CA ALA A 152 6.79 7.35 -14.90
C ALA A 152 6.14 7.72 -13.58
N LEU A 153 5.62 6.70 -12.89
CA LEU A 153 5.13 6.80 -11.51
C LEU A 153 5.78 5.68 -10.68
N LEU A 154 6.77 6.05 -9.87
CA LEU A 154 7.67 5.14 -9.18
C LEU A 154 7.20 4.93 -7.73
N VAL A 155 6.80 3.71 -7.40
CA VAL A 155 6.47 3.31 -6.03
C VAL A 155 7.72 2.77 -5.34
N GLN A 156 7.96 3.24 -4.12
CA GLN A 156 8.98 2.75 -3.21
C GLN A 156 8.35 2.43 -1.86
N LEU A 157 8.68 1.27 -1.32
CA LEU A 157 8.25 0.81 0.01
C LEU A 157 9.14 -0.34 0.43
N ASP A 158 9.57 -0.35 1.70
CA ASP A 158 10.15 -1.52 2.34
C ASP A 158 9.24 -1.96 3.47
N ALA A 159 8.90 -3.25 3.54
CA ALA A 159 8.01 -3.79 4.56
C ALA A 159 8.55 -5.10 5.14
N LYS A 160 8.19 -5.38 6.39
CA LYS A 160 8.53 -6.60 7.11
C LYS A 160 7.38 -7.02 7.99
N LEU A 161 6.91 -8.26 7.83
CA LEU A 161 5.98 -8.87 8.77
C LEU A 161 6.70 -9.15 10.10
N LEU A 162 6.13 -8.70 11.21
CA LEU A 162 6.64 -8.96 12.55
C LEU A 162 6.05 -10.28 13.08
N PHE A 163 4.73 -10.39 13.03
CA PHE A 163 3.97 -11.57 13.44
C PHE A 163 2.64 -11.65 12.70
N SER A 164 2.08 -12.86 12.66
CA SER A 164 0.71 -13.13 12.24
C SER A 164 0.26 -14.44 12.89
N GLU A 165 -0.75 -14.37 13.75
CA GLU A 165 -1.14 -15.47 14.63
C GLU A 165 -2.66 -15.63 14.63
N LEU A 166 -3.15 -16.82 14.23
CA LEU A 166 -4.57 -17.15 14.31
C LEU A 166 -4.98 -17.33 15.78
N LYS A 167 -5.99 -16.57 16.21
CA LYS A 167 -6.54 -16.57 17.58
C LYS A 167 -7.99 -17.07 17.65
N MET A 168 -8.55 -17.48 16.51
CA MET A 168 -9.82 -18.21 16.45
C MET A 168 -9.57 -19.72 16.24
N PRO A 169 -10.53 -20.60 16.58
CA PRO A 169 -10.42 -22.02 16.28
C PRO A 169 -10.24 -22.26 14.77
N GLU A 170 -9.28 -23.11 14.40
CA GLU A 170 -9.04 -23.47 12.99
C GLU A 170 -10.29 -24.05 12.32
N SER A 171 -11.12 -24.79 13.06
CA SER A 171 -12.38 -25.35 12.57
C SER A 171 -13.42 -24.30 12.17
N ALA A 172 -13.31 -23.07 12.68
CA ALA A 172 -14.17 -21.95 12.32
C ALA A 172 -13.55 -21.08 11.20
N PHE A 173 -12.32 -21.36 10.80
CA PHE A 173 -11.63 -20.56 9.78
C PHE A 173 -12.17 -20.87 8.39
N ASN A 174 -12.72 -19.86 7.71
CA ASN A 174 -13.19 -19.96 6.33
C ASN A 174 -12.25 -19.17 5.42
N LYS A 175 -11.47 -19.86 4.57
CA LYS A 175 -10.51 -19.23 3.65
C LYS A 175 -11.16 -18.23 2.67
N GLY A 176 -12.44 -18.40 2.36
CA GLY A 176 -13.19 -17.47 1.50
C GLY A 176 -13.55 -16.15 2.19
N LEU A 177 -13.53 -16.11 3.53
CA LEU A 177 -14.03 -14.98 4.33
C LEU A 177 -12.96 -14.37 5.24
N HIS A 178 -12.09 -15.20 5.79
CA HIS A 178 -11.20 -14.88 6.91
C HIS A 178 -9.75 -14.72 6.44
N SER A 179 -9.17 -13.56 6.73
CA SER A 179 -7.74 -13.29 6.60
C SER A 179 -7.29 -12.11 7.48
N ALA A 180 -5.98 -11.91 7.54
CA ALA A 180 -5.35 -10.62 7.82
C ALA A 180 -4.57 -10.23 6.57
N GLN A 181 -4.86 -9.05 6.03
CA GLN A 181 -4.30 -8.55 4.78
C GLN A 181 -3.58 -7.24 5.03
N PHE A 182 -2.36 -7.12 4.51
CA PHE A 182 -1.62 -5.85 4.48
C PHE A 182 -1.38 -5.46 3.03
N GLN A 183 -1.97 -4.34 2.63
CA GLN A 183 -2.07 -3.95 1.23
C GLN A 183 -2.01 -2.44 1.05
N VAL A 184 -1.70 -2.03 -0.18
CA VAL A 184 -1.73 -0.64 -0.64
C VAL A 184 -2.82 -0.51 -1.70
N PHE A 185 -3.65 0.53 -1.57
CA PHE A 185 -4.54 0.98 -2.64
C PHE A 185 -4.27 2.44 -3.00
N ILE A 186 -4.47 2.74 -4.26
CA ILE A 186 -4.35 4.06 -4.88
C ILE A 186 -5.65 4.29 -5.66
N THR A 187 -6.25 5.47 -5.54
CA THR A 187 -7.39 5.84 -6.37
C THR A 187 -6.92 6.41 -7.70
N LEU A 188 -7.44 5.85 -8.79
CA LEU A 188 -7.35 6.42 -10.13
C LEU A 188 -8.72 7.00 -10.49
N GLN A 189 -8.82 8.33 -10.47
CA GLN A 189 -10.08 9.06 -10.53
C GLN A 189 -10.11 10.04 -11.71
N ASP A 190 -11.26 10.17 -12.35
CA ASP A 190 -11.51 11.22 -13.32
C ASP A 190 -11.57 12.57 -12.60
N GLY A 191 -10.57 13.41 -12.89
CA GLY A 191 -10.42 14.73 -12.27
C GLY A 191 -10.76 15.88 -13.21
N ASN A 192 -11.26 15.61 -14.42
CA ASN A 192 -11.64 16.65 -15.37
C ASN A 192 -13.07 17.16 -15.08
N PRO A 193 -13.25 18.43 -14.62
CA PRO A 193 -14.56 18.96 -14.26
C PRO A 193 -15.56 19.00 -15.42
N GLU A 194 -15.09 18.97 -16.67
CA GLU A 194 -15.92 18.95 -17.88
C GLU A 194 -16.23 17.51 -18.35
N SER A 195 -15.62 16.48 -17.74
CA SER A 195 -15.87 15.09 -18.08
C SER A 195 -17.24 14.64 -17.55
N PRO A 196 -18.06 13.93 -18.36
CA PRO A 196 -19.27 13.28 -17.87
C PRO A 196 -18.99 12.18 -16.81
N GLY A 197 -17.75 11.74 -16.69
CA GLY A 197 -17.27 10.80 -15.68
C GLY A 197 -16.64 11.47 -14.44
N GLN A 198 -16.68 12.79 -14.31
CA GLN A 198 -16.05 13.54 -13.22
C GLN A 198 -16.29 12.89 -11.85
N GLY A 199 -15.20 12.61 -11.14
CA GLY A 199 -15.21 12.00 -9.81
C GLY A 199 -15.40 10.48 -9.79
N ASP A 200 -15.73 9.84 -10.91
CA ASP A 200 -15.73 8.37 -11.01
C ASP A 200 -14.29 7.83 -10.93
N PHE A 201 -14.12 6.66 -10.32
CA PHE A 201 -12.80 6.14 -10.00
C PHE A 201 -12.75 4.61 -9.95
N LEU A 202 -11.52 4.10 -9.97
CA LEU A 202 -11.22 2.71 -9.62
C LEU A 202 -10.19 2.65 -8.48
N TRP A 203 -10.19 1.52 -7.78
CA TRP A 203 -9.16 1.15 -6.82
C TRP A 203 -8.06 0.36 -7.53
N PHE A 204 -6.86 0.92 -7.58
CA PHE A 204 -5.66 0.20 -8.02
C PHE A 204 -4.86 -0.23 -6.80
N GLY A 205 -4.49 -1.50 -6.68
CA GLY A 205 -3.79 -1.97 -5.50
C GLY A 205 -2.71 -3.02 -5.74
N PHE A 206 -1.95 -3.27 -4.69
CA PHE A 206 -1.05 -4.40 -4.61
C PHE A 206 -0.94 -4.95 -3.19
N PRO A 207 -0.97 -6.28 -3.02
CA PRO A 207 -0.88 -6.91 -1.72
C PRO A 207 0.58 -7.15 -1.35
N LEU A 208 0.90 -6.98 -0.07
CA LEU A 208 2.21 -7.35 0.48
C LEU A 208 2.10 -8.58 1.37
N TYR A 209 0.96 -8.76 2.04
CA TYR A 209 0.68 -9.91 2.88
C TYR A 209 -0.81 -10.30 2.83
N ASP A 210 -1.06 -11.60 2.79
CA ASP A 210 -2.37 -12.21 3.06
C ASP A 210 -2.12 -13.49 3.84
N TYR A 211 -2.80 -13.67 4.98
CA TYR A 211 -2.63 -14.87 5.81
C TYR A 211 -2.89 -16.18 5.04
N ARG A 212 -3.80 -16.15 4.07
CA ARG A 212 -4.28 -17.32 3.34
C ARG A 212 -3.31 -17.81 2.26
N TYR A 213 -2.45 -16.91 1.77
CA TYR A 213 -1.65 -17.13 0.57
C TYR A 213 -0.23 -16.61 0.78
N ARG A 214 0.74 -17.52 0.62
CA ARG A 214 2.15 -17.14 0.59
C ARG A 214 2.47 -16.27 -0.64
N ASP A 215 1.87 -16.63 -1.77
CA ASP A 215 1.84 -15.86 -3.01
C ASP A 215 0.42 -15.37 -3.22
N VAL A 216 0.13 -14.11 -2.85
CA VAL A 216 -1.19 -13.50 -3.03
C VAL A 216 -1.47 -13.35 -4.54
N PRO A 217 -2.56 -13.94 -5.06
CA PRO A 217 -2.91 -13.83 -6.48
C PRO A 217 -3.41 -12.43 -6.84
N ALA A 218 -3.38 -12.10 -8.13
CA ALA A 218 -4.05 -10.91 -8.64
C ALA A 218 -5.56 -11.01 -8.39
N TYR A 219 -6.22 -9.86 -8.19
CA TYR A 219 -7.64 -9.79 -7.87
C TYR A 219 -8.32 -8.66 -8.62
N MET A 220 -9.47 -8.95 -9.20
CA MET A 220 -10.21 -8.04 -10.05
C MET A 220 -11.71 -8.25 -9.80
N ALA A 221 -12.36 -7.28 -9.16
CA ALA A 221 -13.77 -7.41 -8.78
C ALA A 221 -14.43 -6.04 -8.55
N GLU A 222 -15.72 -6.06 -8.27
CA GLU A 222 -16.42 -4.92 -7.70
C GLU A 222 -16.13 -4.84 -6.19
N ASP A 223 -15.97 -3.62 -5.68
CA ASP A 223 -15.81 -3.34 -4.25
C ASP A 223 -17.14 -3.49 -3.53
N ILE A 224 -17.34 -4.66 -2.93
CA ILE A 224 -18.53 -5.09 -2.18
C ILE A 224 -18.12 -5.81 -0.89
N GLY A 225 -19.07 -6.11 0.00
CA GLY A 225 -18.83 -6.92 1.21
C GLY A 225 -19.16 -6.23 2.54
N LYS A 226 -19.53 -4.95 2.48
CA LYS A 226 -20.14 -4.16 3.56
C LYS A 226 -21.08 -3.11 2.96
N ASP A 227 -22.01 -2.60 3.77
CA ASP A 227 -23.05 -1.66 3.31
C ASP A 227 -22.50 -0.34 2.76
N ASP A 228 -21.31 0.10 3.21
CA ASP A 228 -20.66 1.33 2.78
C ASP A 228 -19.48 1.09 1.80
N ALA A 229 -19.42 -0.09 1.16
CA ALA A 229 -18.48 -0.35 0.08
C ALA A 229 -18.74 0.56 -1.14
N SER A 230 -17.71 0.91 -1.89
CA SER A 230 -17.81 1.95 -2.92
C SER A 230 -18.56 1.51 -4.19
N GLY A 231 -18.71 0.19 -4.41
CA GLY A 231 -19.22 -0.38 -5.67
C GLY A 231 -18.30 -0.10 -6.87
N LYS A 232 -17.06 0.35 -6.63
CA LYS A 232 -16.10 0.66 -7.69
C LYS A 232 -15.29 -0.56 -8.07
N TYR A 233 -14.68 -0.50 -9.25
CA TYR A 233 -13.82 -1.57 -9.73
C TYR A 233 -12.51 -1.60 -8.95
N ILE A 234 -12.14 -2.78 -8.45
CA ILE A 234 -10.84 -3.09 -7.87
C ILE A 234 -10.00 -3.79 -8.93
N TYR A 235 -8.78 -3.28 -9.12
CA TYR A 235 -7.73 -3.93 -9.88
C TYR A 235 -6.49 -4.06 -9.00
N MET A 236 -6.17 -5.28 -8.59
CA MET A 236 -5.05 -5.57 -7.71
C MET A 236 -4.05 -6.51 -8.38
N LEU A 237 -2.78 -6.11 -8.39
CA LEU A 237 -1.66 -6.93 -8.86
C LEU A 237 -1.47 -8.16 -7.97
N SER A 238 -0.77 -9.19 -8.47
CA SER A 238 -0.31 -10.27 -7.60
C SER A 238 0.93 -9.85 -6.81
N SER A 239 1.15 -10.46 -5.64
CA SER A 239 2.36 -10.22 -4.83
C SER A 239 3.66 -10.54 -5.60
N LYS A 240 3.66 -11.55 -6.49
CA LYS A 240 4.83 -11.93 -7.31
C LYS A 240 5.25 -10.86 -8.31
N GLU A 241 4.34 -9.98 -8.71
CA GLU A 241 4.65 -8.85 -9.59
C GLU A 241 5.28 -7.67 -8.83
N VAL A 242 5.20 -7.68 -7.50
CA VAL A 242 5.42 -6.50 -6.66
C VAL A 242 6.60 -6.68 -5.72
N ILE A 243 6.78 -7.89 -5.15
CA ILE A 243 7.85 -8.25 -4.22
C ILE A 243 8.57 -9.54 -4.66
N ASP A 244 9.86 -9.63 -4.36
CA ASP A 244 10.73 -10.74 -4.79
C ASP A 244 10.58 -12.01 -3.93
N ARG A 245 9.95 -11.88 -2.76
CA ARG A 245 9.75 -12.95 -1.79
C ARG A 245 8.52 -12.67 -0.92
N SER A 246 8.03 -13.71 -0.24
CA SER A 246 6.86 -13.60 0.63
C SER A 246 7.19 -12.96 1.97
N MET A 247 6.33 -12.03 2.43
CA MET A 247 6.41 -11.48 3.79
C MET A 247 6.20 -12.53 4.89
N HIS A 248 5.65 -13.71 4.58
CA HIS A 248 5.55 -14.84 5.51
C HIS A 248 6.91 -15.27 6.07
N ASP A 249 8.02 -14.95 5.39
CA ASP A 249 9.39 -15.26 5.86
C ASP A 249 9.90 -14.31 6.94
N LYS A 250 9.09 -13.29 7.29
CA LYS A 250 9.44 -12.25 8.27
C LYS A 250 10.77 -11.57 7.97
N GLN A 251 11.14 -11.50 6.68
CA GLN A 251 12.27 -10.74 6.16
C GLN A 251 11.77 -9.43 5.56
N TRP A 252 12.69 -8.47 5.40
CA TRP A 252 12.40 -7.27 4.63
C TRP A 252 12.14 -7.62 3.17
N VAL A 253 11.09 -7.03 2.61
CA VAL A 253 10.78 -7.03 1.18
C VAL A 253 10.74 -5.59 0.69
N SER A 254 11.00 -5.39 -0.59
CA SER A 254 11.06 -4.07 -1.20
C SER A 254 10.19 -4.01 -2.45
N VAL A 255 9.32 -3.01 -2.52
CA VAL A 255 8.62 -2.61 -3.73
C VAL A 255 9.44 -1.52 -4.42
N ARG A 256 9.83 -1.75 -5.67
CA ARG A 256 10.50 -0.76 -6.54
C ARG A 256 9.92 -0.90 -7.95
N ARG A 257 8.82 -0.20 -8.23
CA ARG A 257 8.01 -0.44 -9.43
C ARG A 257 7.55 0.85 -10.09
N ASN A 258 7.66 0.94 -11.41
CA ASN A 258 6.92 1.93 -12.19
C ASN A 258 5.51 1.40 -12.45
N ILE A 259 4.49 2.08 -11.94
CA ILE A 259 3.10 1.64 -12.01
C ILE A 259 2.27 2.35 -13.10
N LEU A 260 2.88 3.22 -13.93
CA LEU A 260 2.15 3.97 -14.94
C LEU A 260 1.43 3.05 -15.96
N ASP A 261 2.12 2.01 -16.42
CA ASP A 261 1.54 1.02 -17.33
C ASP A 261 0.47 0.16 -16.65
N ASP A 262 0.65 -0.16 -15.37
CA ASP A 262 -0.34 -0.91 -14.59
C ASP A 262 -1.62 -0.11 -14.39
N LEU A 263 -1.52 1.19 -14.11
CA LEU A 263 -2.66 2.11 -14.01
C LEU A 263 -3.38 2.26 -15.35
N THR A 264 -2.62 2.32 -16.44
CA THR A 264 -3.19 2.35 -17.79
C THR A 264 -3.94 1.04 -18.11
N ALA A 265 -3.38 -0.10 -17.72
CA ALA A 265 -4.00 -1.40 -17.89
C ALA A 265 -5.25 -1.56 -17.01
N SER A 266 -5.22 -1.09 -15.77
CA SER A 266 -6.36 -1.15 -14.85
C SER A 266 -7.53 -0.32 -15.36
N PHE A 267 -7.30 0.88 -15.88
CA PHE A 267 -8.31 1.73 -16.50
C PHE A 267 -8.99 1.02 -17.69
N LYS A 268 -8.19 0.48 -18.63
CA LYS A 268 -8.72 -0.26 -19.79
C LYS A 268 -9.56 -1.46 -19.33
N LYS A 269 -9.09 -2.18 -18.31
CA LYS A 269 -9.81 -3.32 -17.77
C LYS A 269 -11.12 -2.95 -17.09
N ALA A 270 -11.13 -1.84 -16.36
CA ALA A 270 -12.35 -1.29 -15.77
C ALA A 270 -13.39 -0.96 -16.85
N GLN A 271 -12.97 -0.32 -17.95
CA GLN A 271 -13.85 -0.03 -19.10
C GLN A 271 -14.38 -1.30 -19.78
N GLU A 272 -13.53 -2.32 -20.01
CA GLU A 272 -13.96 -3.63 -20.51
C GLU A 272 -15.05 -4.28 -19.62
N LYS A 273 -14.98 -4.03 -18.31
CA LYS A 273 -15.94 -4.54 -17.32
C LYS A 273 -17.15 -3.64 -17.10
N GLY A 274 -17.23 -2.52 -17.81
CA GLY A 274 -18.36 -1.61 -17.79
C GLY A 274 -18.30 -0.51 -16.71
N TYR A 275 -17.15 -0.28 -16.11
CA TYR A 275 -16.87 0.85 -15.22
C TYR A 275 -16.20 2.00 -15.99
N LEU A 276 -16.19 3.23 -15.45
CA LEU A 276 -15.51 4.38 -16.08
C LEU A 276 -15.91 4.62 -17.55
N LYS A 277 -17.15 4.26 -17.93
CA LYS A 277 -17.65 4.36 -19.32
C LYS A 277 -17.67 5.79 -19.85
N ASN A 278 -17.76 6.75 -18.94
CA ASN A 278 -17.87 8.18 -19.24
C ASN A 278 -16.55 8.93 -19.04
N SER A 279 -15.47 8.23 -18.67
CA SER A 279 -14.15 8.81 -18.44
C SER A 279 -13.19 8.49 -19.58
N SER A 280 -12.18 9.33 -19.77
CA SER A 280 -11.07 9.07 -20.69
C SER A 280 -9.77 8.88 -19.91
N LEU A 281 -8.83 8.09 -20.44
CA LEU A 281 -7.52 7.90 -19.79
C LEU A 281 -6.78 9.23 -19.59
N ALA A 282 -6.97 10.18 -20.51
CA ALA A 282 -6.35 11.50 -20.42
C ALA A 282 -6.89 12.34 -19.26
N ASP A 283 -8.06 12.01 -18.71
CA ASP A 283 -8.70 12.70 -17.59
C ASP A 283 -8.43 12.05 -16.24
N MET A 284 -7.67 10.95 -16.21
CA MET A 284 -7.42 10.20 -15.00
C MET A 284 -6.23 10.76 -14.19
N TYR A 285 -6.47 10.91 -12.89
CA TYR A 285 -5.52 11.37 -11.89
C TYR A 285 -5.34 10.33 -10.80
N VAL A 286 -4.12 10.22 -10.31
CA VAL A 286 -3.83 9.59 -9.02
C VAL A 286 -4.20 10.60 -7.93
N THR A 287 -5.22 10.30 -7.13
CA THR A 287 -5.83 11.27 -6.20
C THR A 287 -5.64 10.95 -4.72
N SER A 288 -5.45 9.69 -4.35
CA SER A 288 -5.24 9.29 -2.96
C SER A 288 -4.56 7.93 -2.85
N LEU A 289 -4.10 7.62 -1.64
CA LEU A 289 -3.59 6.32 -1.24
C LEU A 289 -4.14 5.92 0.13
N ASN A 290 -4.34 4.61 0.32
CA ASN A 290 -4.35 3.98 1.64
C ASN A 290 -3.33 2.82 1.70
N ILE A 291 -2.76 2.60 2.88
CA ILE A 291 -1.92 1.45 3.19
C ILE A 291 -2.24 0.98 4.60
N GLY A 292 -2.43 -0.31 4.81
CA GLY A 292 -2.65 -0.79 6.16
C GLY A 292 -3.22 -2.20 6.25
N TRP A 293 -3.70 -2.49 7.46
CA TRP A 293 -4.29 -3.77 7.82
C TRP A 293 -5.80 -3.80 7.58
N GLU A 294 -6.25 -4.88 6.97
CA GLU A 294 -7.65 -5.31 6.90
C GLU A 294 -7.76 -6.73 7.49
N ASN A 295 -8.39 -6.84 8.67
CA ASN A 295 -8.42 -8.10 9.42
C ASN A 295 -9.83 -8.67 9.46
N THR A 296 -10.21 -9.44 8.43
CA THR A 296 -11.50 -10.14 8.36
C THR A 296 -11.57 -11.40 9.23
N ALA A 297 -10.52 -11.71 9.99
CA ALA A 297 -10.43 -12.82 10.92
C ALA A 297 -9.84 -12.39 12.28
N THR A 298 -10.03 -13.22 13.29
CA THR A 298 -9.33 -13.10 14.58
C THR A 298 -7.87 -13.56 14.42
N ILE A 299 -7.08 -12.77 13.69
CA ILE A 299 -5.63 -12.95 13.49
C ILE A 299 -4.94 -11.72 14.05
N ASN A 300 -4.08 -11.92 15.05
CA ASN A 300 -3.21 -10.84 15.50
C ASN A 300 -2.09 -10.68 14.48
N SER A 301 -1.88 -9.46 13.99
CA SER A 301 -0.88 -9.19 12.95
C SER A 301 -0.11 -7.90 13.21
N GLY A 302 1.15 -7.89 12.80
CA GLY A 302 2.04 -6.73 12.97
C GLY A 302 2.99 -6.58 11.80
N VAL A 303 3.18 -5.34 11.36
CA VAL A 303 4.11 -4.98 10.28
C VAL A 303 4.96 -3.79 10.70
N LEU A 304 6.17 -3.76 10.17
CA LEU A 304 7.03 -2.57 10.16
C LEU A 304 7.29 -2.21 8.70
N PHE A 305 7.06 -0.96 8.32
CA PHE A 305 7.41 -0.47 6.99
C PHE A 305 8.12 0.89 7.05
N ARG A 306 8.83 1.22 5.97
CA ARG A 306 9.58 2.47 5.80
C ARG A 306 9.79 2.77 4.33
N ASN A 307 10.36 3.92 4.01
CA ASN A 307 10.64 4.34 2.64
C ASN A 307 9.40 4.31 1.73
N LEU A 308 8.21 4.56 2.31
CA LEU A 308 6.97 4.72 1.56
C LEU A 308 7.04 6.04 0.79
N ASP A 309 7.14 5.95 -0.53
CA ASP A 309 7.06 7.10 -1.42
C ASP A 309 6.41 6.71 -2.76
N ILE A 310 5.72 7.66 -3.37
CA ILE A 310 5.30 7.57 -4.77
C ILE A 310 5.84 8.81 -5.46
N GLN A 311 6.66 8.60 -6.48
CA GLN A 311 7.36 9.70 -7.16
C GLN A 311 6.98 9.75 -8.64
N LYS A 312 6.71 10.95 -9.15
CA LYS A 312 6.50 11.17 -10.58
C LYS A 312 7.77 11.60 -11.28
N VAL A 313 7.92 11.19 -12.54
CA VAL A 313 8.85 11.78 -13.51
C VAL A 313 8.00 12.61 -14.48
N VAL A 314 8.25 13.91 -14.54
CA VAL A 314 7.47 14.83 -15.38
C VAL A 314 8.00 14.79 -16.81
N LYS A 315 7.09 14.89 -17.80
CA LYS A 315 7.49 15.06 -19.20
C LYS A 315 8.26 16.36 -19.39
N VAL A 316 9.46 16.28 -19.96
CA VAL A 316 10.19 17.48 -20.42
C VAL A 316 9.71 17.78 -21.84
N TYR A 317 9.00 18.89 -22.00
CA TYR A 317 8.55 19.40 -23.31
C TYR A 317 9.57 20.35 -23.92
#